data_AF-A0A2S7ITY3-F1
#
_entry.id   AF-A0A2S7ITY3-F1
#
_cell.length_a   1.000
_cell.length_b   1.000
_cell.length_c   1.000
_cell.angle_alpha   90.00
_cell.angle_beta   90.00
_cell.angle_gamma   90.00
#
_symmetry.space_group_name_H-M   'P 1'
#
loop_
_entity.id
_entity.type
_entity.pdbx_description
1 polymer ?
#
loop_
_entity_poly.entity_id
_entity_poly.type
_entity_poly.pdbx_seq_one_letter_code
_entity_poly.pdbx_strand_id
1 'polypeptide(L)' 'VYIIDEVNLLSNQAFTGLLKPLEEPQPPVKVIFAPPEIRNVPSTVLARCPRFDLRRSDSGTLAAHLRRSAEAAQIAVDDA' A
#
# COMPACT_ATOMS: atom_id res chain seq x y z
N VAL A 1 -11.12 10.14 -1.49
CA VAL A 1 -10.23 8.96 -1.62
C VAL A 1 -10.13 8.34 -0.24
N TYR A 2 -10.32 7.04 -0.10
CA TYR A 2 -10.18 6.29 1.15
C TYR A 2 -8.95 5.40 1.05
N ILE A 3 -8.10 5.41 2.07
CA ILE A 3 -6.96 4.52 2.19
C ILE A 3 -7.19 3.67 3.43
N ILE A 4 -7.19 2.37 3.26
CA ILE A 4 -7.33 1.42 4.35
C ILE A 4 -6.01 0.66 4.45
N ASP A 5 -5.21 1.06 5.42
CA ASP A 5 -3.99 0.37 5.81
C ASP A 5 -4.32 -0.87 6.65
N GLU A 6 -3.46 -1.89 6.59
CA GLU A 6 -3.64 -3.15 7.30
C GLU A 6 -5.03 -3.77 7.06
N VAL A 7 -5.50 -3.73 5.81
CA VAL A 7 -6.86 -4.17 5.43
C VAL A 7 -7.17 -5.63 5.82
N ASN A 8 -6.14 -6.46 5.98
CA ASN A 8 -6.21 -7.82 6.53
C ASN A 8 -6.79 -7.90 7.94
N LEU A 9 -6.81 -6.80 8.70
CA LEU A 9 -7.44 -6.73 10.01
C LEU A 9 -8.95 -6.52 9.94
N LEU A 10 -9.51 -6.23 8.76
CA LEU A 10 -10.95 -6.14 8.59
C LEU A 10 -11.61 -7.50 8.82
N SER A 11 -12.78 -7.46 9.45
CA SER A 11 -13.62 -8.64 9.59
C SER A 11 -14.16 -9.09 8.23
N ASN A 12 -14.50 -10.38 8.12
CA ASN A 12 -15.14 -10.92 6.92
C ASN A 12 -16.42 -10.16 6.54
N GLN A 13 -17.19 -9.69 7.53
CA GLN A 13 -18.40 -8.90 7.28
C GLN A 13 -18.08 -7.52 6.69
N ALA A 14 -17.00 -6.87 7.15
CA ALA A 14 -16.55 -5.60 6.59
C ALA A 14 -16.13 -5.78 5.11
N PHE A 15 -15.39 -6.84 4.78
CA PHE A 15 -15.06 -7.15 3.39
C PHE A 15 -16.30 -7.36 2.52
N THR A 16 -17.29 -8.10 3.00
CA THR A 16 -18.55 -8.30 2.27
C THR A 16 -19.28 -6.98 2.02
N GLY A 17 -19.31 -6.08 3.02
CA GLY A 17 -19.90 -4.75 2.89
C GLY A 17 -19.21 -3.87 1.84
N LEU A 18 -17.91 -4.10 1.58
CA LEU A 18 -17.13 -3.37 0.59
C LEU A 18 -17.35 -3.87 -0.85
N LEU A 19 -17.91 -5.07 -1.07
CA LEU A 19 -18.02 -5.64 -2.42
C LEU A 19 -18.88 -4.80 -3.36
N LYS A 20 -20.08 -4.40 -2.94
CA LYS A 20 -20.97 -3.58 -3.78
C LYS A 20 -20.35 -2.21 -4.12
N PRO A 21 -19.77 -1.46 -3.16
CA PRO A 21 -19.00 -0.24 -3.45
C PRO A 21 -17.83 -0.44 -4.44
N LEU A 22 -17.19 -1.61 -4.45
CA LEU A 22 -16.08 -1.91 -5.37
C LEU A 22 -16.56 -2.27 -6.78
N GLU A 23 -17.71 -2.94 -6.89
CA GLU A 23 -18.34 -3.28 -8.18
C GLU A 23 -18.96 -2.05 -8.85
N GLU A 24 -19.64 -1.20 -8.08
CA GLU A 24 -20.35 -0.02 -8.56
C GLU A 24 -19.81 1.24 -7.85
N PRO A 25 -18.55 1.65 -8.11
CA PRO A 25 -17.94 2.78 -7.45
C PRO A 25 -18.72 4.05 -7.76
N GLN A 26 -19.29 4.66 -6.73
CA GLN A 26 -19.99 5.93 -6.85
C GLN A 26 -18.96 7.06 -7.04
N PRO A 27 -19.08 7.91 -8.08
CA PRO A 27 -18.22 9.08 -8.22
C PRO A 27 -18.38 10.02 -7.02
N PRO A 28 -17.31 10.63 -6.47
CA PRO A 28 -15.89 10.58 -6.86
C PRO A 28 -15.04 9.62 -6.00
N VAL A 29 -15.63 8.54 -5.47
CA VAL A 29 -14.98 7.69 -4.48
C VAL A 29 -13.90 6.81 -5.14
N LYS A 30 -12.69 6.86 -4.57
CA LYS A 30 -11.59 5.93 -4.87
C LYS A 30 -11.15 5.28 -3.56
N VAL A 31 -10.94 3.98 -3.55
CA VAL A 31 -10.46 3.23 -2.38
C VAL A 31 -9.11 2.60 -2.71
N ILE A 32 -8.16 2.72 -1.79
CA ILE A 32 -6.83 2.09 -1.85
C ILE A 32 -6.72 1.16 -0.65
N PHE A 33 -6.37 -0.09 -0.91
CA PHE A 33 -6.11 -1.09 0.11
C PHE A 33 -4.61 -1.34 0.22
N ALA A 34 -4.07 -1.33 1.44
CA ALA A 34 -2.67 -1.62 1.71
C ALA A 34 -2.56 -2.81 2.68
N PRO A 35 -2.58 -4.06 2.17
CA PRO A 35 -2.26 -5.23 2.99
C PRO A 35 -0.74 -5.40 3.14
N PRO A 36 -0.24 -5.89 4.30
CA PRO A 36 1.14 -6.31 4.45
C PRO A 36 1.41 -7.60 3.65
N GLU A 37 0.39 -8.47 3.54
CA GLU A 37 0.42 -9.70 2.77
C GLU A 37 -0.84 -9.86 1.92
N ILE A 38 -0.65 -9.93 0.60
CA ILE A 38 -1.75 -10.02 -0.37
C ILE A 38 -2.63 -11.27 -0.20
N ARG A 39 -2.05 -12.37 0.29
CA ARG A 39 -2.74 -13.66 0.49
C ARG A 39 -3.84 -13.58 1.55
N ASN A 40 -3.78 -12.59 2.44
CA ASN A 40 -4.76 -12.38 3.50
C ASN A 40 -5.96 -11.55 3.03
N VAL A 41 -5.96 -11.09 1.77
CA VAL A 41 -7.10 -10.38 1.17
C VAL A 41 -7.97 -11.38 0.40
N PRO A 42 -9.30 -11.38 0.61
CA PRO A 42 -10.21 -12.26 -0.12
C PRO A 42 -10.08 -12.11 -1.65
N SER A 43 -10.08 -13.24 -2.37
CA SER A 43 -9.99 -13.25 -3.83
C SER A 43 -11.12 -12.47 -4.53
N THR A 44 -12.28 -12.37 -3.88
CA THR A 44 -13.42 -11.55 -4.34
C THR A 44 -13.07 -10.07 -4.42
N VAL A 45 -12.31 -9.53 -3.47
CA VAL A 45 -11.82 -8.15 -3.49
C VAL A 45 -10.71 -8.00 -4.54
N LEU A 46 -9.77 -8.94 -4.58
CA LEU A 46 -8.65 -8.91 -5.53
C LEU A 46 -9.10 -8.94 -6.99
N ALA A 47 -10.20 -9.63 -7.31
CA ALA A 47 -10.76 -9.68 -8.65
C ALA A 47 -11.39 -8.35 -9.13
N ARG A 48 -11.64 -7.40 -8.23
CA ARG A 48 -12.33 -6.12 -8.49
C ARG A 48 -11.42 -4.91 -8.35
N CYS A 49 -10.15 -5.11 -7.99
CA CYS A 49 -9.21 -4.02 -7.74
C CYS A 49 -7.96 -4.17 -8.59
N PRO A 50 -7.46 -3.09 -9.22
CA PRO A 50 -6.14 -3.11 -9.83
C PRO A 50 -5.09 -3.35 -8.75
N ARG A 51 -4.17 -4.28 -9.03
CA ARG A 51 -3.09 -4.62 -8.12
C ARG A 51 -1.82 -3.86 -8.51
N PHE A 52 -1.21 -3.23 -7.52
CA PHE A 52 0.09 -2.60 -7.65
C PHE A 52 1.04 -3.21 -6.62
N ASP A 53 2.04 -3.94 -7.09
CA ASP A 53 3.06 -4.53 -6.22
C ASP A 53 4.20 -3.54 -5.99
N LEU A 54 4.32 -3.05 -4.76
CA LEU A 54 5.46 -2.25 -4.34
C LEU A 54 6.66 -3.17 -4.12
N ARG A 55 7.57 -3.17 -5.10
CA ARG A 55 8.81 -3.93 -5.02
C ARG A 55 9.78 -3.26 -4.06
N ARG A 56 10.61 -4.07 -3.40
CA ARG A 56 11.73 -3.55 -2.61
C ARG A 56 12.63 -2.70 -3.49
N SER A 57 13.07 -1.56 -2.94
CA SER A 57 14.13 -0.77 -3.56
C SER A 57 15.43 -1.55 -3.51
N ASP A 58 16.25 -1.45 -4.56
CA ASP A 58 17.60 -1.98 -4.52
C ASP A 58 18.45 -1.20 -3.51
N SER A 59 19.53 -1.84 -3.03
CA SER A 59 20.40 -1.26 -2.00
C SER A 59 21.05 0.05 -2.44
N GLY A 60 21.36 0.20 -3.73
CA GLY A 60 21.95 1.41 -4.29
C GLY A 60 20.98 2.59 -4.23
N THR A 61 19.74 2.38 -4.69
CA THR A 61 18.66 3.37 -4.62
C THR A 61 18.37 3.77 -3.17
N LEU A 62 18.31 2.79 -2.26
CA LEU A 62 18.09 3.05 -0.85
C LEU A 62 19.24 3.85 -0.22
N ALA A 63 20.49 3.46 -0.47
CA ALA A 63 21.68 4.17 0.02
C ALA A 63 21.72 5.61 -0.49
N ALA A 64 21.44 5.82 -1.78
CA ALA A 64 21.38 7.15 -2.37
C ALA A 64 20.26 8.01 -1.76
N HIS A 65 19.09 7.42 -1.47
CA HIS A 65 18.00 8.11 -0.80
C HIS A 65 18.38 8.51 0.64
N LEU A 66 18.98 7.59 1.40
CA LEU A 66 19.42 7.85 2.77
C LEU A 66 20.51 8.91 2.84
N ARG A 67 21.50 8.89 1.93
CA ARG A 67 22.53 9.92 1.86
C ARG A 67 21.93 11.31 1.62
N ARG A 68 20.99 11.44 0.66
CA ARG A 68 20.26 12.70 0.42
C ARG A 68 19.49 13.18 1.65
N SER A 69 18.83 12.26 2.37
CA SER A 69 18.10 12.61 3.59
C SER A 69 19.03 13.06 4.72
N ALA A 70 20.21 12.44 4.85
CA ALA A 70 21.21 12.81 5.84
C ALA A 70 21.86 14.16 5.54
N GLU A 71 22.20 14.43 4.28
CA GLU A 71 22.69 15.75 3.83
C GLU A 71 21.66 16.85 4.15
N ALA A 72 20.38 16.61 3.85
CA ALA A 72 19.31 17.55 4.18
C ALA A 72 19.12 17.74 5.70
N ALA A 73 19.42 16.71 6.50
CA ALA A 73 19.39 16.76 7.95
C ALA A 73 20.71 17.24 8.58
N GLN A 74 21.72 17.59 7.78
CA GLN A 74 23.08 17.95 8.24
C GLN A 74 23.73 16.87 9.12
N ILE A 75 23.43 15.60 8.86
CA ILE A 75 24.01 14.46 9.56
C ILE A 75 25.21 13.97 8.75
N ALA A 76 26.37 13.88 9.40
CA ALA A 76 27.55 13.27 8.81
C ALA A 76 27.31 11.76 8.63
N VAL A 77 27.61 11.25 7.44
CA VAL A 77 27.48 9.83 7.10
C VAL A 77 28.81 9.36 6.54
N ASP A 78 29.35 8.28 7.10
CA ASP A 78 30.55 7.64 6.58
C ASP A 78 30.19 6.84 5.32
N ASP A 79 31.12 6.82 4.35
CA ASP A 79 31.03 5.91 3.22
C ASP A 79 31.35 4.49 3.69
N ALA A 80 30.45 3.55 3.40
CA ALA A 80 30.64 2.12 3.67
C ALA A 80 31.63 1.48 2.68
#